data_AF-A0AAD2TA02-F1
#
_entry.id   AF-A0AAD2TA02-F1
#
_cell.length_a   1.000
_cell.length_b   1.000
_cell.length_c   1.000
_cell.angle_alpha   90.00
_cell.angle_beta   90.00
_cell.angle_gamma   90.00
#
_symmetry.space_group_name_H-M   'P 1'
#
loop_
_entity.id
_entity.type
_entity.pdbx_description
1 polymer ?
#
loop_
_entity_poly.entity_id
_entity_poly.type
_entity_poly.pdbx_seq_one_letter_code
_entity_poly.pdbx_strand_id
1 'polypeptide(L)'
;MKLEELIFRGVPLKIKSSNSKEDSNFYTVFIGENGVGKTKLFEKIICDLSKYNDSKIKISGPCEKIIFSTYTLFNRRLPYYNRFKEICVSNFNSSSIVSEVSQLYFEQLLNDDKNQEKIFNETMNLISKVLSVESSPKIDVSVLSGMKYELLNQKVIKSDIKNIRKLLDNRLKYIPLNFLENFENKIDRIIKNSKDGKTKNFRMLKKYSNKLQTRLTEQSDLLEYCYQSLLSLKLMLMDNRERNQYMYEKQNLYSLDTLIGVYEEYFELSSSGALEVIKNDFKLLDYFGIPFASDLSFNEMGKTTDKEKLITQFSSGEFAFLARLLELEANISRNSLVLIDEPETFLNPKWVFEFVNFLKTVFKNMDCHFIIASQSPFVVGSVKRDDIVKVKKNQSGEIQFEYENNQTLGATFNTILYDVFDLNMDDNLVSENYIKQIKQESKKDILQSIKMLVNLAESEKKMNLMIELSSEENRKQIENKIKDIEEKYFD
;
A
#
# COMPACT_ATOMS: atom_id res chain seq x y z
N MET A 1 13.69 -11.69 -16.19
CA MET A 1 12.77 -12.83 -15.95
C MET A 1 11.51 -12.69 -16.81
N LYS A 2 11.01 -13.73 -17.48
CA LYS A 2 9.71 -13.74 -18.19
C LYS A 2 8.99 -15.09 -18.07
N LEU A 3 7.73 -15.07 -17.66
CA LEU A 3 6.84 -16.24 -17.70
C LEU A 3 6.26 -16.35 -19.12
N GLU A 4 6.47 -17.47 -19.80
CA GLU A 4 6.08 -17.68 -21.20
C GLU A 4 4.83 -18.54 -21.35
N GLU A 5 4.74 -19.62 -20.58
CA GLU A 5 3.65 -20.58 -20.72
C GLU A 5 3.37 -21.29 -19.40
N LEU A 6 2.11 -21.62 -19.14
CA LEU A 6 1.72 -22.50 -18.05
C LEU A 6 0.47 -23.31 -18.39
N ILE A 7 0.25 -24.43 -17.70
CA ILE A 7 -1.00 -25.19 -17.78
C ILE A 7 -1.83 -24.95 -16.52
N PHE A 8 -3.01 -24.38 -16.69
CA PHE A 8 -3.97 -24.15 -15.60
C PHE A 8 -5.23 -24.97 -15.82
N ARG A 9 -5.55 -25.87 -14.88
CA ARG A 9 -6.69 -26.80 -14.96
C ARG A 9 -6.77 -27.58 -16.28
N GLY A 10 -5.62 -27.99 -16.82
CA GLY A 10 -5.53 -28.73 -18.08
C GLY A 10 -5.53 -27.87 -19.34
N VAL A 11 -5.72 -26.55 -19.22
CA VAL A 11 -5.74 -25.62 -20.36
C VAL A 11 -4.39 -24.89 -20.45
N PRO A 12 -3.72 -24.91 -21.63
CA PRO A 12 -2.48 -24.17 -21.83
C PRO A 12 -2.75 -22.67 -21.94
N LEU A 13 -1.96 -21.89 -21.22
CA LEU A 13 -1.94 -20.43 -21.22
C LEU A 13 -0.57 -19.97 -21.74
N LYS A 14 -0.56 -19.29 -22.88
CA LYS A 14 0.64 -18.63 -23.42
C LYS A 14 0.62 -17.15 -23.08
N ILE A 15 1.76 -16.61 -22.65
CA ILE A 15 1.94 -15.20 -22.33
C ILE A 15 2.78 -14.56 -23.44
N LYS A 16 2.15 -13.67 -24.20
CA LYS A 16 2.76 -13.00 -25.36
C LYS A 16 3.55 -11.75 -25.01
N SER A 17 3.47 -11.28 -23.76
CA SER A 17 3.95 -9.97 -23.30
C SER A 17 5.27 -9.53 -23.94
N SER A 18 5.29 -8.31 -24.45
CA SER A 18 6.47 -7.75 -25.11
C SER A 18 7.37 -7.06 -24.09
N ASN A 19 8.70 -7.19 -24.24
CA ASN A 19 9.61 -6.42 -23.41
C ASN A 19 9.42 -4.93 -23.73
N SER A 20 9.13 -4.13 -22.71
CA SER A 20 9.09 -2.69 -22.85
C SER A 20 10.51 -2.17 -23.05
N LYS A 21 10.80 -1.67 -24.25
CA LYS A 21 12.11 -1.07 -24.58
C LYS A 21 12.47 0.13 -23.69
N GLU A 22 11.48 0.73 -23.04
CA GLU A 22 11.65 1.93 -22.22
C GLU A 22 12.15 1.63 -20.81
N ASP A 23 11.78 0.48 -20.23
CA ASP A 23 12.05 0.14 -18.83
C ASP A 23 12.50 -1.31 -18.56
N SER A 24 12.73 -2.12 -19.61
CA SER A 24 13.20 -3.53 -19.59
C SER A 24 12.23 -4.57 -19.02
N ASN A 25 11.09 -4.14 -18.49
CA ASN A 25 10.15 -5.02 -17.82
C ASN A 25 9.14 -5.63 -18.80
N PHE A 26 8.57 -6.76 -18.39
CA PHE A 26 7.41 -7.37 -19.03
C PHE A 26 6.15 -7.06 -18.24
N TYR A 27 5.04 -6.84 -18.94
CA TYR A 27 3.73 -6.60 -18.34
C TYR A 27 2.72 -7.59 -18.92
N THR A 28 1.92 -8.20 -18.06
CA THR A 28 0.79 -9.04 -18.45
C THR A 28 -0.41 -8.68 -17.58
N VAL A 29 -1.59 -8.52 -18.17
CA VAL A 29 -2.83 -8.21 -17.47
C VAL A 29 -3.84 -9.33 -17.71
N PHE A 30 -4.23 -10.00 -16.63
CA PHE A 30 -5.31 -10.97 -16.61
C PHE A 30 -6.63 -10.28 -16.29
N ILE A 31 -7.54 -10.29 -17.25
CA ILE A 31 -8.85 -9.64 -17.14
C ILE A 31 -9.93 -10.72 -17.11
N GLY A 32 -10.96 -10.54 -16.31
CA GLY A 32 -12.14 -11.40 -16.35
C GLY A 32 -13.08 -11.07 -15.21
N GLU A 33 -14.26 -11.69 -15.22
CA GLU A 33 -15.25 -11.51 -14.17
C GLU A 33 -14.78 -12.03 -12.79
N ASN A 34 -15.54 -11.71 -11.75
CA ASN A 34 -15.29 -12.27 -10.42
C ASN A 34 -15.55 -13.78 -10.40
N GLY A 35 -14.69 -14.51 -9.69
CA GLY A 35 -14.83 -15.96 -9.55
C GLY A 35 -14.37 -16.80 -10.74
N VAL A 36 -13.81 -16.21 -11.81
CA VAL A 36 -13.19 -16.97 -12.92
C VAL A 36 -11.90 -17.68 -12.53
N GLY A 37 -11.31 -17.32 -11.39
CA GLY A 37 -10.15 -18.00 -10.81
C GLY A 37 -8.80 -17.31 -11.03
N LYS A 38 -8.79 -15.98 -11.24
CA LYS A 38 -7.55 -15.18 -11.41
C LYS A 38 -6.59 -15.34 -10.21
N THR A 39 -7.08 -15.20 -8.97
CA THR A 39 -6.26 -15.45 -7.77
C THR A 39 -5.74 -16.90 -7.69
N LYS A 40 -6.57 -17.89 -8.06
CA LYS A 40 -6.15 -19.30 -8.13
C LYS A 40 -5.08 -19.56 -9.19
N LEU A 41 -5.07 -18.77 -10.26
CA LEU A 41 -4.02 -18.82 -11.28
C LEU A 41 -2.68 -18.35 -10.70
N PHE A 42 -2.68 -17.28 -9.89
CA PHE A 42 -1.50 -16.84 -9.14
C PHE A 42 -1.01 -17.89 -8.12
N GLU A 43 -1.93 -18.47 -7.34
CA GLU A 43 -1.59 -19.58 -6.43
C GLU A 43 -0.92 -20.74 -7.17
N LYS A 44 -1.43 -21.10 -8.36
CA LYS A 44 -0.83 -22.15 -9.21
C LYS A 44 0.58 -21.77 -9.66
N ILE A 45 0.78 -20.54 -10.14
CA ILE A 45 2.09 -20.05 -10.58
C ILE A 45 3.09 -20.17 -9.42
N ILE A 46 2.74 -19.69 -8.23
CA ILE A 46 3.60 -19.77 -7.04
C ILE A 46 3.91 -21.23 -6.67
N CYS A 47 2.89 -22.10 -6.70
CA CYS A 47 3.04 -23.52 -6.38
C CYS A 47 3.93 -24.28 -7.37
N ASP A 48 3.81 -23.98 -8.66
CA ASP A 48 4.60 -24.65 -9.71
C ASP A 48 6.05 -24.19 -9.71
N LEU A 49 6.30 -22.91 -9.46
CA LEU A 49 7.65 -22.36 -9.41
C LEU A 49 8.40 -22.75 -8.14
N SER A 50 7.69 -22.98 -7.03
CA SER A 50 8.29 -23.50 -5.80
C SER A 50 8.64 -24.98 -5.89
N LYS A 51 7.91 -25.76 -6.69
CA LYS A 51 8.17 -27.18 -6.96
C LYS A 51 9.05 -27.33 -8.21
N TYR A 52 10.34 -27.02 -8.06
CA TYR A 52 11.37 -26.99 -9.11
C TYR A 52 11.48 -28.23 -10.05
N ASN A 53 10.79 -29.34 -9.78
CA ASN A 53 11.06 -30.63 -10.42
C ASN A 53 9.93 -31.21 -11.30
N ASP A 54 8.78 -30.55 -11.47
CA ASP A 54 7.64 -31.14 -12.23
C ASP A 54 6.80 -30.12 -13.01
N SER A 55 7.36 -28.95 -13.32
CA SER A 55 6.56 -27.79 -13.71
C SER A 55 6.22 -27.79 -15.21
N LYS A 56 4.91 -27.87 -15.48
CA LYS A 56 4.27 -27.49 -16.76
C LYS A 56 4.35 -25.98 -17.04
N ILE A 57 5.36 -25.30 -16.49
CA ILE A 57 5.62 -23.87 -16.61
C ILE A 57 6.90 -23.65 -17.40
N LYS A 58 6.83 -22.73 -18.37
CA LYS A 58 7.97 -22.27 -19.15
C LYS A 58 8.31 -20.84 -18.77
N ILE A 59 9.56 -20.61 -18.36
CA ILE A 59 10.13 -19.29 -18.05
C ILE A 59 11.35 -19.07 -18.92
N SER A 60 11.60 -17.83 -19.32
CA SER A 60 12.89 -17.37 -19.86
C SER A 60 13.59 -16.38 -18.94
N GLY A 61 14.92 -16.51 -18.87
CA GLY A 61 15.79 -15.71 -17.99
C GLY A 61 15.80 -16.18 -16.53
N PRO A 62 16.69 -15.61 -15.70
CA PRO A 62 16.76 -15.92 -14.27
C PRO A 62 15.50 -15.42 -13.55
N CYS A 63 15.09 -16.10 -12.48
CA CYS A 63 14.04 -15.69 -11.56
C CYS A 63 14.61 -15.67 -10.14
N GLU A 64 14.84 -14.49 -9.58
CA GLU A 64 15.44 -14.34 -8.24
C GLU A 64 14.39 -14.46 -7.14
N LYS A 65 13.22 -13.84 -7.35
CA LYS A 65 12.15 -13.77 -6.35
C LYS A 65 10.78 -13.81 -7.01
N ILE A 66 9.82 -14.40 -6.30
CA ILE A 66 8.40 -14.35 -6.67
C ILE A 66 7.69 -13.56 -5.58
N ILE A 67 6.95 -12.54 -5.99
CA ILE A 67 6.28 -11.59 -5.12
C ILE A 67 4.80 -11.66 -5.43
N PHE A 68 3.99 -11.76 -4.38
CA PHE A 68 2.55 -11.77 -4.50
C PHE A 68 1.97 -10.65 -3.64
N SER A 69 1.41 -9.62 -4.28
CA SER A 69 0.73 -8.50 -3.61
C SER A 69 -0.78 -8.60 -3.86
N THR A 70 -1.57 -8.66 -2.78
CA THR A 70 -3.04 -8.73 -2.82
C THR A 70 -3.65 -7.82 -1.75
N TYR A 71 -4.81 -7.22 -2.03
CA TYR A 71 -5.48 -6.29 -1.10
C TYR A 71 -6.61 -6.90 -0.28
N THR A 72 -6.84 -8.20 -0.38
CA THR A 72 -7.82 -8.81 0.51
C THR A 72 -7.30 -8.63 1.94
N LEU A 73 -7.92 -7.75 2.72
CA LEU A 73 -7.67 -7.55 4.17
C LEU A 73 -7.71 -8.87 4.95
N PHE A 74 -8.32 -9.90 4.35
CA PHE A 74 -8.39 -11.28 4.82
C PHE A 74 -7.15 -12.14 4.49
N ASN A 75 -6.31 -11.73 3.53
CA ASN A 75 -5.18 -12.49 2.97
C ASN A 75 -3.80 -11.94 3.34
N ARG A 76 -3.68 -11.13 4.39
CA ARG A 76 -2.38 -10.92 5.10
C ARG A 76 -1.78 -12.22 5.68
N ARG A 77 -2.26 -13.39 5.24
CA ARG A 77 -1.68 -14.72 5.46
C ARG A 77 -1.67 -15.57 4.19
N LEU A 78 -1.13 -15.06 3.09
CA LEU A 78 -0.42 -15.96 2.19
C LEU A 78 1.02 -16.07 2.69
N PRO A 79 1.50 -17.29 2.98
CA PRO A 79 2.82 -17.46 3.55
C PRO A 79 3.85 -16.94 2.54
N TYR A 80 4.50 -15.84 2.87
CA TYR A 80 5.87 -15.65 2.40
C TYR A 80 6.64 -16.88 2.86
N TYR A 81 7.03 -17.74 1.91
CA TYR A 81 7.94 -18.84 2.17
C TYR A 81 9.34 -18.26 2.44
N ASN A 82 9.51 -17.70 3.63
CA ASN A 82 10.80 -17.63 4.27
C ASN A 82 10.93 -18.88 5.18
N ARG A 83 12.13 -19.46 5.22
CA ARG A 83 12.46 -20.77 5.84
C ARG A 83 12.14 -20.93 7.35
N PHE A 84 11.42 -20.01 7.97
CA PHE A 84 11.06 -20.09 9.39
C PHE A 84 9.55 -20.28 9.55
N LYS A 85 9.18 -21.50 9.97
CA LYS A 85 7.83 -21.87 10.41
C LYS A 85 7.53 -21.16 11.73
N GLU A 86 6.61 -20.21 11.74
CA GLU A 86 5.58 -20.05 12.79
C GLU A 86 4.50 -19.08 12.27
N ILE A 87 3.26 -19.56 12.12
CA ILE A 87 2.11 -18.73 11.73
C ILE A 87 1.56 -18.10 13.01
N CYS A 88 1.89 -16.82 13.24
CA CYS A 88 1.23 -16.04 14.28
C CYS A 88 -0.03 -15.37 13.72
N VAL A 89 -1.16 -15.63 14.38
CA VAL A 89 -2.45 -15.04 14.08
C VAL A 89 -2.63 -13.78 14.91
N SER A 90 -2.37 -12.59 14.37
CA SER A 90 -2.84 -11.34 14.98
C SER A 90 -4.26 -11.04 14.51
N ASN A 91 -5.12 -10.65 15.45
CA ASN A 91 -6.36 -9.93 15.13
C ASN A 91 -5.95 -8.60 14.48
N PHE A 92 -6.43 -8.31 13.28
CA PHE A 92 -6.06 -7.07 12.58
C PHE A 92 -6.66 -5.86 13.29
N ASN A 93 -5.82 -5.14 14.04
CA ASN A 93 -6.09 -3.78 14.47
C ASN A 93 -5.50 -2.83 13.41
N SER A 94 -6.23 -1.78 13.03
CA SER A 94 -5.74 -0.76 12.09
C SER A 94 -4.40 -0.17 12.52
N SER A 95 -4.19 -0.01 13.82
CA SER A 95 -2.91 0.45 14.39
C SER A 95 -1.73 -0.50 14.11
N SER A 96 -1.97 -1.80 14.02
CA SER A 96 -0.92 -2.78 13.69
C SER A 96 -0.50 -2.66 12.23
N ILE A 97 -1.46 -2.41 11.33
CA ILE A 97 -1.22 -2.21 9.90
C ILE A 97 -0.42 -0.92 9.68
N VAL A 98 -0.84 0.18 10.31
CA VAL A 98 -0.15 1.47 10.28
C VAL A 98 1.29 1.33 10.76
N SER A 99 1.48 0.66 11.89
CA SER A 99 2.82 0.46 12.46
C SER A 99 3.72 -0.40 11.55
N GLU A 100 3.18 -1.44 10.92
CA GLU A 100 3.93 -2.27 9.97
C GLU A 100 4.37 -1.46 8.74
N VAL A 101 3.47 -0.66 8.17
CA VAL A 101 3.81 0.24 7.05
C VAL A 101 4.86 1.28 7.46
N SER A 102 4.75 1.80 8.68
CA SER A 102 5.72 2.78 9.22
C SER A 102 7.10 2.16 9.45
N GLN A 103 7.13 0.91 9.93
CA GLN A 103 8.37 0.16 10.09
C GLN A 103 9.02 -0.15 8.74
N LEU A 104 8.24 -0.52 7.72
CA LEU A 104 8.75 -0.74 6.35
C LEU A 104 9.42 0.51 5.79
N TYR A 105 8.77 1.68 5.92
CA TYR A 105 9.39 2.94 5.51
C TYR A 105 10.72 3.18 6.23
N PHE A 106 10.76 2.98 7.55
CA PHE A 106 11.99 3.21 8.32
C PHE A 106 13.09 2.22 7.97
N GLU A 107 12.76 0.95 7.70
CA GLU A 107 13.72 -0.04 7.24
C GLU A 107 14.39 0.38 5.92
N GLN A 108 13.60 0.88 4.96
CA GLN A 108 14.12 1.35 3.68
C GLN A 108 14.94 2.63 3.82
N LEU A 109 14.54 3.53 4.71
CA LEU A 109 15.30 4.73 5.04
C LEU A 109 16.69 4.42 5.62
N LEU A 110 16.84 3.27 6.29
CA LEU A 110 18.11 2.79 6.84
C LEU A 110 18.92 1.91 5.87
N ASN A 111 18.40 1.62 4.68
CA ASN A 111 19.04 0.73 3.71
C ASN A 111 20.17 1.45 2.97
N ASP A 112 21.33 0.79 2.83
CA ASP A 112 22.52 1.38 2.18
C ASP A 112 22.69 0.96 0.70
N ASP A 113 21.75 0.17 0.15
CA ASP A 113 21.81 -0.27 -1.25
C ASP A 113 21.42 0.87 -2.21
N LYS A 114 22.37 1.34 -3.02
CA LYS A 114 22.16 2.42 -4.01
C LYS A 114 21.05 2.17 -5.02
N ASN A 115 20.82 0.92 -5.43
CA ASN A 115 19.72 0.62 -6.36
C ASN A 115 18.38 0.76 -5.65
N GLN A 116 18.29 0.30 -4.40
CA GLN A 116 17.09 0.46 -3.58
C GLN A 116 16.86 1.92 -3.20
N GLU A 117 17.91 2.67 -2.88
CA GLU A 117 17.83 4.13 -2.60
C GLU A 117 17.20 4.89 -3.77
N LYS A 118 17.56 4.54 -5.01
CA LYS A 118 16.96 5.16 -6.20
C LYS A 118 15.46 4.82 -6.30
N ILE A 119 15.10 3.55 -6.15
CA ILE A 119 13.70 3.08 -6.21
C ILE A 119 12.88 3.73 -5.09
N PHE A 120 13.43 3.79 -3.88
CA PHE A 120 12.83 4.44 -2.72
C PHE A 120 12.56 5.93 -2.99
N ASN A 121 13.54 6.65 -3.52
CA ASN A 121 13.38 8.06 -3.88
C ASN A 121 12.33 8.27 -4.98
N GLU A 122 12.31 7.42 -6.02
CA GLU A 122 11.27 7.46 -7.06
C GLU A 122 9.87 7.16 -6.48
N THR A 123 9.79 6.20 -5.56
CA THR A 123 8.56 5.83 -4.83
C THR A 123 8.05 6.99 -3.99
N MET A 124 8.91 7.62 -3.19
CA MET A 124 8.54 8.75 -2.33
C MET A 124 8.17 10.00 -3.13
N ASN A 125 8.83 10.26 -4.25
CA ASN A 125 8.45 11.33 -5.17
C ASN A 125 7.07 11.08 -5.79
N LEU A 126 6.74 9.83 -6.08
CA LEU A 126 5.43 9.45 -6.61
C LEU A 126 4.33 9.60 -5.56
N ILE A 127 4.56 9.11 -4.34
CA ILE A 127 3.68 9.30 -3.18
C ILE A 127 3.43 10.79 -2.95
N SER A 128 4.49 11.61 -2.92
CA SER A 128 4.42 13.06 -2.75
C SER A 128 3.50 13.72 -3.77
N LYS A 129 3.66 13.42 -5.06
CA LYS A 129 2.83 13.96 -6.14
C LYS A 129 1.37 13.51 -6.05
N VAL A 130 1.15 12.24 -5.75
CA VAL A 130 -0.18 11.63 -5.76
C VAL A 130 -1.00 12.08 -4.56
N LEU A 131 -0.39 12.15 -3.37
CA LEU A 131 -1.05 12.50 -2.11
C LEU A 131 -0.94 13.99 -1.76
N SER A 132 -0.23 14.79 -2.57
CA SER A 132 0.02 16.23 -2.33
C SER A 132 0.69 16.51 -0.98
N VAL A 133 1.71 15.69 -0.67
CA VAL A 133 2.49 15.74 0.55
C VAL A 133 3.98 15.92 0.25
N GLU A 134 4.79 16.29 1.24
CA GLU A 134 6.25 16.27 1.10
C GLU A 134 6.79 14.84 0.91
N SER A 135 7.94 14.69 0.24
CA SER A 135 8.57 13.40 -0.07
C SER A 135 9.35 12.79 1.10
N SER A 136 9.56 13.52 2.18
CA SER A 136 10.36 13.09 3.34
C SER A 136 9.52 13.08 4.62
N PRO A 137 8.70 12.04 4.86
CA PRO A 137 7.91 11.96 6.08
C PRO A 137 8.80 11.74 7.30
N LYS A 138 8.27 12.17 8.45
CA LYS A 138 8.82 11.93 9.77
C LYS A 138 8.18 10.70 10.40
N ILE A 139 8.91 10.02 11.26
CA ILE A 139 8.43 8.84 11.96
C ILE A 139 7.89 9.26 13.32
N ASP A 140 6.68 8.81 13.65
CA ASP A 140 6.16 8.87 15.02
C ASP A 140 6.68 7.68 15.83
N VAL A 141 7.23 7.97 17.00
CA VAL A 141 7.68 6.95 17.97
C VAL A 141 6.62 6.82 19.07
N SER A 142 5.70 5.84 18.95
CA SER A 142 4.57 5.71 19.89
C SER A 142 4.99 5.40 21.33
N VAL A 143 4.08 5.75 22.24
CA VAL A 143 4.06 5.29 23.62
C VAL A 143 4.12 3.76 23.67
N LEU A 144 4.96 3.24 24.56
CA LEU A 144 4.98 1.82 24.90
C LEU A 144 3.60 1.38 25.40
N SER A 145 2.88 0.61 24.59
CA SER A 145 1.82 -0.25 25.12
C SER A 145 2.51 -1.24 26.06
N GLY A 146 2.04 -1.33 27.30
CA GLY A 146 2.71 -2.08 28.36
C GLY A 146 2.82 -3.57 28.05
N MET A 147 3.81 -3.98 27.25
CA MET A 147 4.19 -5.38 27.12
C MET A 147 4.70 -5.83 28.48
N LYS A 148 4.02 -6.81 29.08
CA LYS A 148 4.48 -7.45 30.30
C LYS A 148 5.75 -8.24 29.96
N TYR A 149 6.79 -8.05 30.76
CA TYR A 149 8.09 -8.76 30.69
C TYR A 149 7.94 -10.29 30.54
N GLU A 150 6.90 -10.89 31.14
CA GLU A 150 6.58 -12.32 31.02
C GLU A 150 6.27 -12.78 29.58
N LEU A 151 5.64 -11.94 28.75
CA LEU A 151 5.36 -12.23 27.33
C LEU A 151 6.62 -12.18 26.46
N LEU A 152 7.64 -11.41 26.88
CA LEU A 152 8.93 -11.34 26.21
C LEU A 152 9.78 -12.58 26.46
N ASN A 153 9.89 -13.04 27.71
CA ASN A 153 10.65 -14.24 28.03
C ASN A 153 10.15 -15.48 27.24
N GLN A 154 8.83 -15.58 27.00
CA GLN A 154 8.27 -16.65 26.16
C GLN A 154 8.64 -16.54 24.68
N LYS A 155 8.71 -15.32 24.11
CA LYS A 155 9.09 -15.09 22.69
C LYS A 155 10.58 -15.29 22.45
N VAL A 156 11.40 -14.92 23.43
CA VAL A 156 12.85 -15.01 23.39
C VAL A 156 13.35 -16.46 23.39
N ILE A 157 12.65 -17.36 24.10
CA ILE A 157 12.96 -18.80 24.10
C ILE A 157 12.77 -19.42 22.71
N LYS A 158 12.04 -18.75 21.80
CA LYS A 158 11.81 -19.20 20.41
C LYS A 158 12.70 -18.55 19.35
N SER A 159 13.47 -17.51 19.67
CA SER A 159 14.22 -16.72 18.69
C SER A 159 15.70 -17.15 18.54
N ASP A 160 16.34 -16.75 17.43
CA ASP A 160 17.73 -17.06 17.09
C ASP A 160 18.70 -16.26 17.99
N ILE A 161 18.95 -16.77 19.20
CA ILE A 161 19.79 -16.17 20.27
C ILE A 161 21.15 -15.69 19.72
N LYS A 162 21.70 -16.37 18.71
CA LYS A 162 22.98 -16.02 18.09
C LYS A 162 22.94 -14.69 17.34
N ASN A 163 21.85 -14.39 16.62
CA ASN A 163 21.71 -13.13 15.89
C ASN A 163 21.47 -11.95 16.82
N ILE A 164 20.65 -12.15 17.86
CA ILE A 164 20.43 -11.15 18.90
C ILE A 164 21.78 -10.83 19.55
N ARG A 165 22.56 -11.84 19.97
CA ARG A 165 23.90 -11.62 20.55
C ARG A 165 24.83 -10.82 19.63
N LYS A 166 24.86 -11.12 18.33
CA LYS A 166 25.69 -10.38 17.37
C LYS A 166 25.28 -8.90 17.26
N LEU A 167 23.98 -8.60 17.23
CA LEU A 167 23.47 -7.23 17.21
C LEU A 167 23.85 -6.48 18.50
N LEU A 168 23.81 -7.17 19.63
CA LEU A 168 24.21 -6.61 20.91
C LEU A 168 25.71 -6.35 20.99
N ASP A 169 26.53 -7.31 20.59
CA ASP A 169 27.98 -7.12 20.53
C ASP A 169 28.34 -5.94 19.62
N ASN A 170 27.62 -5.76 18.51
CA ASN A 170 27.77 -4.59 17.64
C ASN A 170 27.36 -3.28 18.33
N ARG A 171 26.22 -3.26 19.03
CA ARG A 171 25.76 -2.10 19.79
C ARG A 171 26.77 -1.71 20.89
N LEU A 172 27.32 -2.70 21.59
CA LEU A 172 28.28 -2.52 22.69
C LEU A 172 29.63 -1.96 22.23
N LYS A 173 29.99 -2.08 20.94
CA LYS A 173 31.17 -1.40 20.38
C LYS A 173 31.05 0.12 20.43
N TYR A 174 29.83 0.63 20.29
CA TYR A 174 29.54 2.07 20.31
C TYR A 174 29.11 2.54 21.70
N ILE A 175 28.35 1.72 22.43
CA ILE A 175 27.84 2.04 23.77
C ILE A 175 28.39 1.02 24.77
N PRO A 176 29.58 1.27 25.37
CA PRO A 176 30.21 0.31 26.27
C PRO A 176 29.40 0.10 27.58
N LEU A 177 29.56 -1.07 28.22
CA LEU A 177 28.77 -1.46 29.41
C LEU A 177 28.85 -0.45 30.57
N ASN A 178 30.01 0.21 30.73
CA ASN A 178 30.21 1.25 31.74
C ASN A 178 29.35 2.51 31.51
N PHE A 179 28.97 2.80 30.26
CA PHE A 179 28.00 3.85 29.93
C PHE A 179 26.62 3.51 30.52
N LEU A 180 26.27 2.22 30.51
CA LEU A 180 25.00 1.71 31.00
C LEU A 180 25.00 1.55 32.54
N GLU A 181 26.15 1.33 33.17
CA GLU A 181 26.31 1.39 34.63
C GLU A 181 26.17 2.83 35.17
N ASN A 182 26.68 3.83 34.45
CA ASN A 182 26.57 5.24 34.81
C ASN A 182 25.27 5.91 34.29
N PHE A 183 24.38 5.12 33.70
CA PHE A 183 23.13 5.58 33.11
C PHE A 183 22.19 6.18 34.15
N GLU A 184 22.10 5.59 35.34
CA GLU A 184 21.27 6.12 36.43
C GLU A 184 21.72 7.53 36.85
N ASN A 185 23.03 7.78 36.96
CA ASN A 185 23.56 9.10 37.29
C ASN A 185 23.34 10.12 36.18
N LYS A 186 23.44 9.72 34.90
CA LYS A 186 23.10 10.59 33.76
C LYS A 186 21.61 10.90 33.74
N ILE A 187 20.75 9.90 33.95
CA ILE A 187 19.31 10.08 34.09
C ILE A 187 18.99 10.99 35.27
N ASP A 188 19.59 10.79 36.45
CA ASP A 188 19.38 11.64 37.62
C ASP A 188 19.91 13.08 37.42
N ARG A 189 20.99 13.28 36.64
CA ARG A 189 21.44 14.63 36.22
C ARG A 189 20.45 15.28 35.26
N ILE A 190 19.92 14.54 34.29
CA ILE A 190 18.87 15.01 33.38
C ILE A 190 17.61 15.34 34.18
N ILE A 191 17.20 14.49 35.12
CA ILE A 191 16.05 14.69 36.04
C ILE A 191 16.23 15.96 36.86
N LYS A 192 17.44 16.22 37.38
CA LYS A 192 17.73 17.44 38.16
C LYS A 192 17.72 18.72 37.31
N ASN A 193 18.08 18.61 36.03
CA ASN A 193 18.18 19.74 35.11
C ASN A 193 16.87 20.00 34.33
N SER A 194 15.95 19.03 34.26
CA SER A 194 14.59 19.19 33.73
C SER A 194 13.66 19.73 34.82
N LYS A 195 12.82 20.73 34.52
CA LYS A 195 11.80 21.23 35.46
C LYS A 195 10.70 20.19 35.79
N ASP A 196 10.65 19.06 35.08
CA ASP A 196 9.58 18.07 35.13
C ASP A 196 10.03 16.66 35.55
N GLY A 197 10.53 16.52 36.78
CA GLY A 197 10.72 15.22 37.43
C GLY A 197 9.43 14.40 37.69
N LYS A 198 8.35 14.59 36.92
CA LYS A 198 6.99 14.07 37.17
C LYS A 198 6.36 13.26 36.03
N THR A 199 7.01 13.03 34.89
CA THR A 199 6.38 12.26 33.80
C THR A 199 6.29 10.77 34.09
N LYS A 200 5.28 10.12 33.48
CA LYS A 200 5.12 8.66 33.54
C LYS A 200 6.32 7.94 32.90
N ASN A 201 6.90 8.50 31.84
CA ASN A 201 8.03 7.91 31.13
C ASN A 201 9.31 7.94 31.98
N PHE A 202 9.61 9.05 32.66
CA PHE A 202 10.73 9.16 33.60
C PHE A 202 10.62 8.21 34.80
N ARG A 203 9.43 8.03 35.37
CA ARG A 203 9.21 7.05 36.45
C ARG A 203 9.45 5.61 35.97
N MET A 204 9.08 5.30 34.72
CA MET A 204 9.36 3.99 34.13
C MET A 204 10.86 3.83 33.85
N LEU A 205 11.53 4.86 33.32
CA LEU A 205 12.99 4.88 33.13
C LEU A 205 13.75 4.57 34.42
N LYS A 206 13.43 5.25 35.52
CA LYS A 206 14.04 5.01 36.84
C LYS A 206 13.75 3.60 37.39
N LYS A 207 12.56 3.06 37.12
CA LYS A 207 12.21 1.70 37.52
C LYS A 207 13.03 0.65 36.76
N TYR A 208 13.32 0.89 35.48
CA TYR A 208 14.08 -0.03 34.64
C TYR A 208 15.59 0.11 34.84
N SER A 209 16.11 1.32 35.12
CA SER A 209 17.52 1.52 35.48
C SER A 209 17.91 0.73 36.74
N ASN A 210 17.06 0.74 37.77
CA ASN A 210 17.36 0.07 39.04
C ASN A 210 17.37 -1.47 38.92
N LYS A 211 16.74 -2.02 37.88
CA LYS A 211 16.78 -3.46 37.58
C LYS A 211 18.07 -3.89 36.87
N LEU A 212 18.79 -2.96 36.23
CA LEU A 212 20.06 -3.26 35.54
C LEU A 212 21.21 -3.58 36.52
N GLN A 213 21.13 -3.12 37.77
CA GLN A 213 22.20 -3.30 38.77
C GLN A 213 22.23 -4.69 39.43
N THR A 214 21.16 -5.48 39.32
CA THR A 214 21.09 -6.80 39.97
C THR A 214 21.66 -7.91 39.08
N ARG A 215 22.97 -8.15 39.25
CA ARG A 215 23.79 -9.35 38.85
C ARG A 215 23.65 -9.86 37.42
N LEU A 216 24.66 -9.56 36.60
CA LEU A 216 25.00 -10.30 35.37
C LEU A 216 25.74 -11.60 35.75
N THR A 217 25.02 -12.72 35.81
CA THR A 217 25.63 -14.03 36.13
C THR A 217 25.28 -15.14 35.13
N GLU A 218 24.21 -15.04 34.32
CA GLU A 218 23.82 -16.07 33.33
C GLU A 218 23.22 -15.49 32.01
N GLN A 219 23.02 -16.36 30.99
CA GLN A 219 22.50 -16.00 29.64
C GLN A 219 21.13 -15.30 29.64
N SER A 220 20.29 -15.52 30.67
CA SER A 220 19.03 -14.81 30.88
C SER A 220 19.22 -13.31 31.13
N ASP A 221 20.33 -12.94 31.76
CA ASP A 221 20.56 -11.60 32.29
C ASP A 221 20.96 -10.63 31.18
N LEU A 222 21.68 -11.11 30.16
CA LEU A 222 22.02 -10.31 28.97
C LEU A 222 20.76 -9.90 28.21
N LEU A 223 19.76 -10.77 28.13
CA LEU A 223 18.59 -10.54 27.31
C LEU A 223 17.57 -9.64 28.02
N GLU A 224 17.40 -9.83 29.33
CA GLU A 224 16.69 -8.89 30.18
C GLU A 224 17.36 -7.50 30.12
N TYR A 225 18.68 -7.43 30.23
CA TYR A 225 19.46 -6.20 30.09
C TYR A 225 19.20 -5.48 28.75
N CYS A 226 19.19 -6.23 27.66
CA CYS A 226 18.98 -5.67 26.32
C CYS A 226 17.58 -5.11 26.16
N TYR A 227 16.57 -5.86 26.61
CA TYR A 227 15.21 -5.37 26.67
C TYR A 227 15.11 -4.08 27.50
N GLN A 228 15.68 -4.05 28.71
CA GLN A 228 15.65 -2.85 29.55
C GLN A 228 16.38 -1.65 28.92
N SER A 229 17.50 -1.88 28.23
CA SER A 229 18.27 -0.81 27.57
C SER A 229 17.53 -0.20 26.37
N LEU A 230 16.90 -1.03 25.53
CA LEU A 230 16.12 -0.59 24.38
C LEU A 230 14.81 0.07 24.80
N LEU A 231 14.19 -0.46 25.85
CA LEU A 231 13.01 0.13 26.46
C LEU A 231 13.31 1.51 27.03
N SER A 232 14.46 1.65 27.70
CA SER A 232 14.92 2.94 28.21
C SER A 232 15.22 3.93 27.09
N LEU A 233 15.82 3.46 26.00
CA LEU A 233 16.05 4.30 24.82
C LEU A 233 14.74 4.74 24.17
N LYS A 234 13.78 3.83 24.00
CA LYS A 234 12.47 4.18 23.43
C LYS A 234 11.73 5.17 24.33
N LEU A 235 11.76 4.97 25.65
CA LEU A 235 11.20 5.91 26.62
C LEU A 235 11.90 7.28 26.57
N MET A 236 13.21 7.32 26.31
CA MET A 236 13.97 8.55 26.14
C MET A 236 13.61 9.29 24.85
N LEU A 237 13.50 8.59 23.71
CA LEU A 237 13.01 9.18 22.46
C LEU A 237 11.59 9.75 22.63
N MET A 238 10.77 9.10 23.45
CA MET A 238 9.45 9.62 23.82
C MET A 238 9.49 10.84 24.76
N ASP A 239 10.61 11.08 25.44
CA ASP A 239 10.75 12.08 26.51
C ASP A 239 11.44 13.38 26.05
N ASN A 240 12.18 13.34 24.93
CA ASN A 240 12.65 14.54 24.22
C ASN A 240 11.51 15.55 23.89
N ARG A 241 10.26 15.09 24.00
CA ARG A 241 9.02 15.83 24.19
C ARG A 241 9.10 17.04 25.14
N GLU A 242 9.83 16.97 26.26
CA GLU A 242 9.69 17.96 27.34
C GLU A 242 10.66 19.13 27.28
N ARG A 243 11.79 18.98 26.59
CA ARG A 243 12.75 20.08 26.41
C ARG A 243 12.22 21.16 25.44
N ASN A 244 11.32 20.79 24.53
CA ASN A 244 10.77 21.66 23.47
C ASN A 244 9.26 21.97 23.64
N GLN A 245 8.68 21.62 24.79
CA GLN A 245 7.23 21.55 25.04
C GLN A 245 6.51 22.90 25.20
N TYR A 246 7.23 24.03 25.18
CA TYR A 246 6.67 25.31 25.60
C TYR A 246 5.90 26.10 24.55
N MET A 247 5.69 25.59 23.33
CA MET A 247 5.01 26.41 22.31
C MET A 247 3.86 25.77 21.51
N TYR A 248 3.87 24.50 21.06
CA TYR A 248 2.75 23.97 20.25
C TYR A 248 2.58 22.44 20.38
N GLU A 249 1.32 21.97 20.26
CA GLU A 249 0.95 20.54 20.22
C GLU A 249 1.84 19.77 19.23
N LYS A 250 2.85 19.00 19.69
CA LYS A 250 3.66 18.22 18.74
C LYS A 250 3.93 16.78 19.24
N GLN A 251 3.60 15.85 18.34
CA GLN A 251 3.75 14.40 18.38
C GLN A 251 5.24 13.99 18.40
N ASN A 252 5.58 12.72 18.65
CA ASN A 252 6.98 12.23 18.73
C ASN A 252 7.58 12.02 17.32
N LEU A 253 7.57 13.07 16.50
CA LEU A 253 7.93 13.03 15.09
C LEU A 253 9.43 13.28 14.86
N TYR A 254 10.11 12.34 14.22
CA TYR A 254 11.54 12.39 13.94
C TYR A 254 11.83 12.20 12.44
N SER A 255 12.58 13.12 11.83
CA SER A 255 13.34 12.79 10.61
C SER A 255 14.57 11.96 10.99
N LEU A 256 15.21 11.28 10.02
CA LEU A 256 16.43 10.52 10.29
C LEU A 256 17.54 11.42 10.87
N ASP A 257 17.74 12.61 10.30
CA ASP A 257 18.75 13.56 10.80
C ASP A 257 18.46 14.01 12.24
N THR A 258 17.19 14.27 12.55
CA THR A 258 16.78 14.63 13.92
C THR A 258 17.07 13.47 14.86
N LEU A 259 16.75 12.23 14.45
CA LEU A 259 16.99 11.03 15.24
C LEU A 259 18.49 10.80 15.47
N ILE A 260 19.33 10.99 14.44
CA ILE A 260 20.78 10.92 14.53
C ILE A 260 21.28 11.93 15.57
N GLY A 261 20.86 13.21 15.48
CA GLY A 261 21.27 14.25 16.42
C GLY A 261 20.91 13.92 17.88
N VAL A 262 19.76 13.26 18.11
CA VAL A 262 19.38 12.79 19.44
C VAL A 262 20.33 11.70 19.96
N TYR A 263 20.71 10.75 19.11
CA TYR A 263 21.66 9.71 19.49
C TYR A 263 23.07 10.26 19.70
N GLU A 264 23.50 11.24 18.91
CA GLU A 264 24.79 11.94 19.06
C GLU A 264 24.87 12.65 20.43
N GLU A 265 23.88 13.48 20.76
CA GLU A 265 23.86 14.22 22.03
C GLU A 265 23.85 13.25 23.22
N TYR A 266 23.05 12.19 23.12
CA TYR A 266 22.79 11.33 24.26
C TYR A 266 23.90 10.31 24.51
N PHE A 267 24.40 9.67 23.44
CA PHE A 267 25.43 8.64 23.53
C PHE A 267 26.84 9.18 23.32
N GLU A 268 27.00 10.49 23.07
CA GLU A 268 28.30 11.12 22.77
C GLU A 268 28.97 10.45 21.55
N LEU A 269 28.17 10.17 20.52
CA LEU A 269 28.58 9.48 19.30
C LEU A 269 28.82 10.46 18.14
N SER A 270 29.61 10.04 17.15
CA SER A 270 29.61 10.67 15.82
C SER A 270 28.34 10.28 15.04
N SER A 271 28.01 11.02 13.98
CA SER A 271 26.82 10.75 13.14
C SER A 271 26.80 9.33 12.58
N SER A 272 27.95 8.83 12.15
CA SER A 272 28.08 7.45 11.67
C SER A 272 27.91 6.43 12.78
N GLY A 273 28.43 6.70 13.99
CA GLY A 273 28.20 5.87 15.17
C GLY A 273 26.73 5.84 15.58
N ALA A 274 26.07 7.00 15.59
CA ALA A 274 24.65 7.13 15.89
C ALA A 274 23.79 6.34 14.89
N LEU A 275 24.05 6.45 13.59
CA LEU A 275 23.34 5.69 12.55
C LEU A 275 23.51 4.17 12.74
N GLU A 276 24.73 3.70 13.05
CA GLU A 276 24.99 2.28 13.32
C GLU A 276 24.23 1.79 14.56
N VAL A 277 24.18 2.59 15.63
CA VAL A 277 23.39 2.23 16.81
C VAL A 277 21.91 2.21 16.48
N ILE A 278 21.37 3.20 15.76
CA ILE A 278 19.97 3.25 15.32
C ILE A 278 19.61 1.99 14.52
N LYS A 279 20.45 1.58 13.56
CA LYS A 279 20.26 0.36 12.77
C LYS A 279 20.19 -0.90 13.64
N ASN A 280 21.05 -1.00 14.65
CA ASN A 280 21.04 -2.13 15.58
C ASN A 280 19.79 -2.11 16.48
N ASP A 281 19.42 -0.94 17.00
CA ASP A 281 18.30 -0.77 17.93
C ASP A 281 16.95 -1.00 17.24
N PHE A 282 16.82 -0.55 15.99
CA PHE A 282 15.69 -0.88 15.13
C PHE A 282 15.51 -2.40 15.01
N LYS A 283 16.55 -3.12 14.60
CA LYS A 283 16.52 -4.58 14.43
C LYS A 283 16.19 -5.30 15.74
N LEU A 284 16.81 -4.87 16.84
CA LEU A 284 16.56 -5.47 18.14
C LEU A 284 15.11 -5.29 18.59
N LEU A 285 14.53 -4.09 18.41
CA LEU A 285 13.14 -3.81 18.76
C LEU A 285 12.16 -4.64 17.91
N ASP A 286 12.44 -4.79 16.62
CA ASP A 286 11.68 -5.67 15.72
C ASP A 286 11.73 -7.14 16.18
N TYR A 287 12.90 -7.65 16.60
CA TYR A 287 13.01 -9.00 17.20
C TYR A 287 12.11 -9.18 18.43
N PHE A 288 11.88 -8.13 19.21
CA PHE A 288 10.99 -8.17 20.37
C PHE A 288 9.51 -7.99 19.99
N GLY A 289 9.21 -7.76 18.71
CA GLY A 289 7.87 -7.42 18.22
C GLY A 289 7.38 -6.08 18.76
N ILE A 290 8.32 -5.14 18.98
CA ILE A 290 8.05 -3.79 19.44
C ILE A 290 8.35 -2.85 18.28
N PRO A 291 7.34 -2.17 17.72
CA PRO A 291 7.57 -1.22 16.65
C PRO A 291 8.53 -0.12 17.07
N PHE A 292 9.54 0.16 16.26
CA PHE A 292 10.28 1.42 16.40
C PHE A 292 9.41 2.60 15.94
N ALA A 293 8.90 2.49 14.72
CA ALA A 293 7.98 3.43 14.08
C ALA A 293 6.53 2.97 14.27
N SER A 294 5.68 3.86 14.80
CA SER A 294 4.27 3.56 15.02
C SER A 294 3.33 4.19 14.00
N ASP A 295 3.74 5.33 13.46
CA ASP A 295 3.01 6.09 12.46
C ASP A 295 4.04 6.87 11.60
N LEU A 296 3.61 7.37 10.45
CA LEU A 296 4.38 8.28 9.61
C LEU A 296 3.63 9.61 9.53
N SER A 297 4.38 10.70 9.50
CA SER A 297 3.85 12.04 9.38
C SER A 297 4.37 12.71 8.14
N PHE A 298 3.46 13.29 7.38
CA PHE A 298 3.74 14.01 6.16
C PHE A 298 3.35 15.48 6.31
N ASN A 299 4.20 16.38 5.82
CA ASN A 299 3.82 17.78 5.65
C ASN A 299 2.94 17.94 4.41
N GLU A 300 1.97 18.86 4.49
CA GLU A 300 1.14 19.23 3.35
C GLU A 300 1.91 20.13 2.36
N MET A 301 1.92 19.75 1.08
CA MET A 301 2.67 20.46 0.06
C MET A 301 2.15 21.90 -0.13
N GLY A 302 3.06 22.89 -0.10
CA GLY A 302 2.73 24.30 -0.36
C GLY A 302 2.08 25.05 0.81
N LYS A 303 1.99 24.46 2.01
CA LYS A 303 1.60 25.16 3.24
C LYS A 303 2.82 25.44 4.11
N THR A 304 2.76 26.50 4.92
CA THR A 304 3.80 26.79 5.93
C THR A 304 3.95 25.59 6.87
N THR A 305 5.19 25.21 7.12
CA THR A 305 5.78 23.96 7.67
C THR A 305 5.27 23.46 9.04
N ASP A 306 4.06 23.78 9.47
CA ASP A 306 3.55 23.48 10.82
C ASP A 306 2.32 22.56 10.87
N LYS A 307 1.80 22.10 9.71
CA LYS A 307 0.71 21.12 9.68
C LYS A 307 1.19 19.78 9.16
N GLU A 308 1.59 18.96 10.13
CA GLU A 308 1.92 17.55 10.01
C GLU A 308 0.63 16.71 9.95
N LYS A 309 0.54 15.80 8.98
CA LYS A 309 -0.59 14.86 8.79
C LYS A 309 -0.09 13.43 8.96
N LEU A 310 -0.59 12.73 9.98
CA LEU A 310 -0.28 11.31 10.22
C LEU A 310 -0.97 10.42 9.18
N ILE A 311 -0.41 9.25 8.87
CA ILE A 311 -1.08 8.31 7.94
C ILE A 311 -2.35 7.72 8.55
N THR A 312 -2.49 7.71 9.88
CA THR A 312 -3.77 7.41 10.55
C THR A 312 -4.88 8.41 10.24
N GLN A 313 -4.54 9.60 9.75
CA GLN A 313 -5.47 10.64 9.31
C GLN A 313 -5.71 10.61 7.79
N PHE A 314 -5.04 9.72 7.06
CA PHE A 314 -5.26 9.56 5.62
C PHE A 314 -6.59 8.85 5.37
N SER A 315 -7.20 9.12 4.21
CA SER A 315 -8.33 8.30 3.78
C SER A 315 -7.89 6.85 3.55
N SER A 316 -8.84 5.90 3.60
CA SER A 316 -8.53 4.49 3.37
C SER A 316 -7.83 4.23 2.04
N GLY A 317 -8.18 4.98 0.99
CA GLY A 317 -7.52 4.86 -0.32
C GLY A 317 -6.12 5.45 -0.36
N GLU A 318 -5.89 6.61 0.29
CA GLU A 318 -4.56 7.21 0.43
C GLU A 318 -3.61 6.28 1.19
N PHE A 319 -4.08 5.73 2.32
CA PHE A 319 -3.30 4.78 3.12
C PHE A 319 -3.02 3.48 2.37
N ALA A 320 -4.03 2.92 1.67
CA ALA A 320 -3.85 1.72 0.86
C ALA A 320 -2.77 1.97 -0.20
N PHE A 321 -2.89 3.05 -0.97
CA PHE A 321 -1.92 3.44 -1.99
C PHE A 321 -0.49 3.51 -1.45
N LEU A 322 -0.29 4.23 -0.34
CA LEU A 322 1.00 4.33 0.35
C LEU A 322 1.53 2.95 0.76
N ALA A 323 0.71 2.17 1.45
CA ALA A 323 1.08 0.85 1.98
C ALA A 323 1.53 -0.09 0.86
N ARG A 324 0.83 -0.10 -0.28
CA ARG A 324 1.18 -0.97 -1.42
C ARG A 324 2.46 -0.56 -2.11
N LEU A 325 2.68 0.74 -2.32
CA LEU A 325 3.92 1.17 -2.96
C LEU A 325 5.13 0.84 -2.10
N LEU A 326 5.06 1.08 -0.79
CA LEU A 326 6.11 0.68 0.15
C LEU A 326 6.26 -0.84 0.23
N GLU A 327 5.18 -1.62 0.20
CA GLU A 327 5.26 -3.09 0.17
C GLU A 327 5.97 -3.60 -1.09
N LEU A 328 5.60 -3.07 -2.27
CA LEU A 328 6.19 -3.46 -3.54
C LEU A 328 7.66 -3.06 -3.61
N GLU A 329 7.98 -1.82 -3.23
CA GLU A 329 9.36 -1.32 -3.21
C GLU A 329 10.24 -2.14 -2.27
N ALA A 330 9.78 -2.42 -1.05
CA ALA A 330 10.55 -3.22 -0.09
C ALA A 330 10.82 -4.66 -0.54
N ASN A 331 9.99 -5.21 -1.43
CA ASN A 331 10.09 -6.61 -1.83
C ASN A 331 10.68 -6.85 -3.20
N ILE A 332 10.56 -5.91 -4.14
CA ILE A 332 10.99 -6.10 -5.53
C ILE A 332 12.51 -6.00 -5.65
N SER A 333 13.09 -7.04 -6.23
CA SER A 333 14.49 -7.07 -6.67
C SER A 333 14.57 -7.30 -8.17
N ARG A 334 15.77 -7.19 -8.76
CA ARG A 334 15.96 -7.53 -10.18
C ARG A 334 15.49 -8.95 -10.47
N ASN A 335 15.07 -9.19 -11.71
CA ASN A 335 14.61 -10.51 -12.17
C ASN A 335 13.48 -11.11 -11.32
N SER A 336 12.61 -10.27 -10.75
CA SER A 336 11.45 -10.75 -9.98
C SER A 336 10.25 -11.07 -10.88
N LEU A 337 9.48 -12.07 -10.47
CA LEU A 337 8.10 -12.26 -10.92
C LEU A 337 7.16 -11.59 -9.91
N VAL A 338 6.48 -10.54 -10.34
CA VAL A 338 5.59 -9.74 -9.48
C VAL A 338 4.15 -10.02 -9.88
N LEU A 339 3.40 -10.66 -8.99
CA LEU A 339 2.00 -11.00 -9.15
C LEU A 339 1.16 -10.02 -8.33
N ILE A 340 0.34 -9.20 -8.99
CA ILE A 340 -0.48 -8.16 -8.34
C ILE A 340 -1.95 -8.49 -8.55
N ASP A 341 -2.67 -8.78 -7.47
CA ASP A 341 -4.09 -9.10 -7.49
C ASP A 341 -4.93 -7.90 -7.06
N GLU A 342 -5.91 -7.56 -7.90
CA GLU A 342 -6.86 -6.46 -7.74
C GLU A 342 -6.16 -5.15 -7.34
N PRO A 343 -5.32 -4.56 -8.23
CA PRO A 343 -4.72 -3.25 -8.00
C PRO A 343 -5.75 -2.16 -7.70
N GLU A 344 -6.96 -2.28 -8.22
CA GLU A 344 -8.05 -1.33 -8.09
C GLU A 344 -8.68 -1.26 -6.69
N THR A 345 -8.50 -2.27 -5.85
CA THR A 345 -9.16 -2.34 -4.55
C THR A 345 -8.68 -1.19 -3.65
N PHE A 346 -9.64 -0.39 -3.16
CA PHE A 346 -9.43 0.84 -2.37
C PHE A 346 -8.75 2.02 -3.09
N LEU A 347 -8.37 1.91 -4.37
CA LEU A 347 -7.76 3.01 -5.11
C LEU A 347 -8.79 3.92 -5.78
N ASN A 348 -8.49 5.22 -5.87
CA ASN A 348 -9.23 6.15 -6.70
C ASN A 348 -9.07 5.76 -8.20
N PRO A 349 -10.13 5.83 -9.04
CA PRO A 349 -10.04 5.48 -10.47
C PRO A 349 -8.87 6.12 -11.22
N LYS A 350 -8.52 7.38 -10.89
CA LYS A 350 -7.36 8.07 -11.47
C LYS A 350 -6.05 7.33 -11.21
N TRP A 351 -5.88 6.79 -10.01
CA TRP A 351 -4.67 6.06 -9.61
C TRP A 351 -4.64 4.65 -10.20
N VAL A 352 -5.80 4.02 -10.38
CA VAL A 352 -5.90 2.73 -11.09
C VAL A 352 -5.45 2.86 -12.53
N PHE A 353 -5.88 3.93 -13.20
CA PHE A 353 -5.48 4.23 -14.58
C PHE A 353 -3.96 4.43 -14.70
N GLU A 354 -3.35 5.15 -13.75
CA GLU A 354 -1.91 5.40 -13.74
C GLU A 354 -1.07 4.26 -13.12
N PHE A 355 -1.69 3.21 -12.57
CA PHE A 355 -0.98 2.21 -11.78
C PHE A 355 0.16 1.53 -12.55
N VAL A 356 -0.08 1.13 -13.80
CA VAL A 356 0.96 0.52 -14.65
C VAL A 356 2.08 1.52 -14.96
N ASN A 357 1.74 2.80 -15.15
CA ASN A 357 2.70 3.86 -15.37
C ASN A 357 3.58 4.10 -14.12
N PHE A 358 2.99 3.99 -12.92
CA PHE A 358 3.71 4.05 -11.67
C PHE A 358 4.73 2.91 -11.55
N LEU A 359 4.34 1.68 -11.89
CA LEU A 359 5.26 0.53 -11.90
C LEU A 359 6.43 0.75 -12.86
N LYS A 360 6.15 1.25 -14.07
CA LYS A 360 7.18 1.57 -15.09
C LYS A 360 8.15 2.65 -14.63
N THR A 361 7.64 3.62 -13.86
CA THR A 361 8.43 4.73 -13.35
C THR A 361 9.34 4.27 -12.21
N VAL A 362 8.78 3.57 -11.22
CA VAL A 362 9.48 3.18 -9.98
C VAL A 362 10.42 1.99 -10.18
N PHE A 363 10.02 0.99 -10.97
CA PHE A 363 10.77 -0.26 -11.13
C PHE A 363 11.52 -0.34 -12.46
N LYS A 364 12.01 0.80 -12.95
CA LYS A 364 12.70 0.88 -14.23
C LYS A 364 14.01 0.08 -14.21
N ASN A 365 14.30 -0.65 -15.30
CA ASN A 365 15.54 -1.42 -15.49
C ASN A 365 15.73 -2.56 -14.46
N MET A 366 14.64 -3.21 -14.07
CA MET A 366 14.65 -4.32 -13.11
C MET A 366 14.56 -5.71 -13.77
N ASP A 367 14.34 -5.79 -15.08
CA ASP A 367 14.14 -7.05 -15.81
C ASP A 367 13.06 -7.95 -15.18
N CYS A 368 12.04 -7.33 -14.58
CA CYS A 368 10.95 -8.02 -13.89
C CYS A 368 9.82 -8.39 -14.86
N HIS A 369 8.99 -9.34 -14.44
CA HIS A 369 7.70 -9.60 -15.09
C HIS A 369 6.57 -9.27 -14.11
N PHE A 370 5.82 -8.23 -14.43
CA PHE A 370 4.62 -7.85 -13.70
C PHE A 370 3.40 -8.53 -14.32
N ILE A 371 2.70 -9.35 -13.54
CA ILE A 371 1.44 -9.97 -13.93
C ILE A 371 0.35 -9.43 -13.01
N ILE A 372 -0.62 -8.74 -13.59
CA ILE A 372 -1.67 -8.01 -12.90
C ILE A 372 -2.99 -8.71 -13.15
N ALA A 373 -3.68 -9.18 -12.12
CA ALA A 373 -5.05 -9.65 -12.24
C ALA A 373 -5.99 -8.52 -11.84
N SER A 374 -6.91 -8.18 -12.74
CA SER A 374 -7.82 -7.04 -12.57
C SER A 374 -9.20 -7.37 -13.14
N GLN A 375 -10.22 -6.79 -12.54
CA GLN A 375 -11.56 -6.68 -13.13
C GLN A 375 -11.83 -5.23 -13.60
N SER A 376 -10.88 -4.33 -13.39
CA SER A 376 -11.04 -2.92 -13.70
C SER A 376 -10.64 -2.59 -15.15
N PRO A 377 -11.57 -2.03 -15.95
CA PRO A 377 -11.28 -1.53 -17.30
C PRO A 377 -10.20 -0.44 -17.32
N PHE A 378 -10.00 0.29 -16.21
CA PHE A 378 -8.99 1.35 -16.15
C PHE A 378 -7.55 0.84 -16.24
N VAL A 379 -7.28 -0.40 -15.83
CA VAL A 379 -5.93 -1.00 -15.96
C VAL A 379 -5.60 -1.32 -17.42
N VAL A 380 -6.63 -1.66 -18.20
CA VAL A 380 -6.53 -2.17 -19.57
C VAL A 380 -6.11 -1.08 -20.55
N GLY A 381 -6.61 0.15 -20.36
CA GLY A 381 -6.28 1.29 -21.22
C GLY A 381 -4.80 1.69 -21.21
N SER A 382 -4.04 1.19 -20.23
CA SER A 382 -2.63 1.52 -20.00
C SER A 382 -1.66 0.46 -20.53
N VAL A 383 -2.16 -0.62 -21.15
CA VAL A 383 -1.36 -1.73 -21.69
C VAL A 383 -1.70 -2.04 -23.15
N LYS A 384 -0.78 -2.70 -23.86
CA LYS A 384 -1.00 -3.13 -25.24
C LYS A 384 -1.83 -4.41 -25.28
N ARG A 385 -2.47 -4.68 -26.42
CA ARG A 385 -3.28 -5.91 -26.61
C ARG A 385 -2.50 -7.20 -26.35
N ASP A 386 -1.22 -7.23 -26.71
CA ASP A 386 -0.37 -8.42 -26.57
C ASP A 386 -0.01 -8.72 -25.11
N ASP A 387 -0.21 -7.75 -24.23
CA ASP A 387 -0.02 -7.87 -22.79
C ASP A 387 -1.33 -8.32 -22.09
N ILE A 388 -2.45 -8.44 -22.80
CA ILE A 388 -3.75 -8.79 -22.22
C ILE A 388 -4.09 -10.27 -22.44
N VAL A 389 -4.59 -10.91 -21.39
CA VAL A 389 -5.24 -12.22 -21.46
C VAL A 389 -6.59 -12.16 -20.73
N LYS A 390 -7.66 -12.48 -21.45
CA LYS A 390 -9.00 -12.65 -20.89
C LYS A 390 -9.14 -14.05 -20.30
N VAL A 391 -9.59 -14.13 -19.06
CA VAL A 391 -9.87 -15.37 -18.32
C VAL A 391 -11.39 -15.49 -18.19
N LYS A 392 -11.98 -16.42 -18.94
CA LYS A 392 -13.43 -16.66 -18.96
C LYS A 392 -13.75 -18.07 -18.47
N LYS A 393 -15.01 -18.28 -18.11
CA LYS A 393 -15.58 -19.62 -17.96
C LYS A 393 -16.54 -19.87 -19.12
N ASN A 394 -16.45 -21.04 -19.74
CA ASN A 394 -17.45 -21.48 -20.71
C ASN A 394 -18.77 -21.86 -20.01
N GLN A 395 -19.79 -22.19 -20.79
CA GLN A 395 -21.12 -22.58 -20.26
C GLN A 395 -21.08 -23.80 -19.33
N SER A 396 -20.10 -24.69 -19.52
CA SER A 396 -19.85 -25.85 -18.64
C SER A 396 -19.04 -25.52 -17.37
N GLY A 397 -18.61 -24.27 -17.19
CA GLY A 397 -17.83 -23.82 -16.03
C GLY A 397 -16.32 -24.09 -16.12
N GLU A 398 -15.83 -24.59 -17.25
CA GLU A 398 -14.41 -24.79 -17.53
C GLU A 398 -13.74 -23.48 -17.92
N ILE A 399 -12.47 -23.35 -17.59
CA ILE A 399 -11.71 -22.10 -17.81
C ILE A 399 -11.23 -22.05 -19.25
N GLN A 400 -11.34 -20.88 -19.87
CA GLN A 400 -10.81 -20.58 -21.19
C GLN A 400 -9.99 -19.29 -21.16
N PHE A 401 -8.92 -19.28 -21.96
CA PHE A 401 -8.10 -18.09 -22.18
C PHE A 401 -8.36 -17.53 -23.57
N GLU A 402 -8.67 -16.24 -23.63
CA GLU A 402 -8.85 -15.49 -24.87
C GLU A 402 -7.82 -14.36 -24.94
N TYR A 403 -7.42 -13.99 -26.15
CA TYR A 403 -6.41 -12.95 -26.40
C TYR A 403 -7.07 -11.78 -27.10
N GLU A 404 -6.64 -10.57 -26.73
CA GLU A 404 -7.22 -9.36 -27.30
C GLU A 404 -6.73 -9.12 -28.73
N ASN A 405 -7.67 -8.85 -29.64
CA ASN A 405 -7.39 -8.60 -31.05
C ASN A 405 -7.27 -7.09 -31.33
N ASN A 406 -8.08 -6.28 -30.62
CA ASN A 406 -8.13 -4.84 -30.79
C ASN A 406 -7.03 -4.15 -29.99
N GLN A 407 -6.54 -3.00 -30.45
CA GLN A 407 -5.56 -2.23 -29.68
C GLN A 407 -6.25 -1.53 -28.50
N THR A 408 -5.68 -1.69 -27.31
CA THR A 408 -6.25 -1.18 -26.05
C THR A 408 -5.53 0.03 -25.49
N LEU A 409 -4.25 0.23 -25.84
CA LEU A 409 -3.44 1.33 -25.32
C LEU A 409 -4.02 2.67 -25.79
N GLY A 410 -4.45 3.51 -24.83
CA GLY A 410 -5.08 4.80 -25.11
C GLY A 410 -6.51 4.72 -25.64
N ALA A 411 -7.12 3.53 -25.66
CA ALA A 411 -8.53 3.38 -26.04
C ALA A 411 -9.45 4.11 -25.05
N THR A 412 -10.58 4.61 -25.57
CA THR A 412 -11.57 5.26 -24.69
C THR A 412 -12.20 4.24 -23.74
N PHE A 413 -12.65 4.72 -22.58
CA PHE A 413 -13.28 3.87 -21.57
C PHE A 413 -14.45 3.04 -22.12
N ASN A 414 -15.29 3.64 -22.96
CA ASN A 414 -16.43 2.96 -23.57
C ASN A 414 -15.99 1.86 -24.54
N THR A 415 -14.93 2.11 -25.32
CA THR A 415 -14.34 1.10 -26.22
C THR A 415 -13.81 -0.09 -25.43
N ILE A 416 -13.10 0.15 -24.32
CA ILE A 416 -12.55 -0.92 -23.47
C ILE A 416 -13.68 -1.75 -22.88
N LEU A 417 -14.73 -1.12 -22.36
CA LEU A 417 -15.88 -1.84 -21.80
C LEU A 417 -16.56 -2.73 -22.83
N TYR A 418 -16.76 -2.22 -24.04
CA TYR A 418 -17.38 -2.98 -25.12
C TYR A 418 -16.47 -4.10 -25.63
N ASP A 419 -15.26 -3.77 -26.08
CA ASP A 419 -14.35 -4.72 -26.74
C ASP A 419 -13.76 -5.75 -25.76
N VAL A 420 -13.49 -5.34 -24.52
CA VAL A 420 -12.73 -6.15 -23.55
C VAL A 420 -13.63 -6.84 -22.54
N PHE A 421 -14.66 -6.15 -22.05
CA PHE A 421 -15.56 -6.65 -21.01
C PHE A 421 -16.92 -7.12 -21.55
N ASP A 422 -17.16 -7.04 -22.85
CA ASP A 422 -18.42 -7.41 -23.49
C ASP A 422 -19.63 -6.67 -22.86
N LEU A 423 -19.39 -5.46 -22.33
CA LEU A 423 -20.39 -4.63 -21.65
C LEU A 423 -20.96 -3.59 -22.61
N ASN A 424 -22.19 -3.84 -23.08
CA ASN A 424 -23.00 -2.85 -23.76
C ASN A 424 -23.61 -1.89 -22.75
N MET A 425 -23.12 -0.65 -22.75
CA MET A 425 -23.75 0.44 -21.98
C MET A 425 -25.19 0.70 -22.42
N ASP A 426 -25.56 0.23 -23.62
CA ASP A 426 -26.92 0.31 -24.12
C ASP A 426 -27.90 -0.64 -23.42
N ASP A 427 -27.43 -1.69 -22.75
CA ASP A 427 -28.28 -2.69 -22.09
C ASP A 427 -28.69 -2.28 -20.66
N ASN A 428 -28.43 -1.03 -20.27
CA ASN A 428 -28.84 -0.52 -18.96
C ASN A 428 -30.37 -0.45 -18.85
N LEU A 429 -30.96 -1.47 -18.24
CA LEU A 429 -32.41 -1.64 -18.03
C LEU A 429 -33.10 -0.43 -17.39
N VAL A 430 -32.42 0.31 -16.51
CA VAL A 430 -32.99 1.51 -15.87
C VAL A 430 -33.20 2.59 -16.93
N SER A 431 -32.17 2.83 -17.74
CA SER A 431 -32.25 3.80 -18.84
C SER A 431 -33.26 3.38 -19.89
N GLU A 432 -33.32 2.09 -20.23
CA GLU A 432 -34.29 1.56 -21.19
C GLU A 432 -35.74 1.71 -20.70
N ASN A 433 -35.99 1.36 -19.44
CA ASN A 433 -37.34 1.48 -18.86
C ASN A 433 -37.77 2.94 -18.77
N TYR A 434 -36.84 3.85 -18.44
CA TYR A 434 -37.12 5.28 -18.42
C TYR A 434 -37.41 5.82 -19.82
N ILE A 435 -36.64 5.40 -20.84
CA ILE A 435 -36.92 5.74 -22.25
C ILE A 435 -38.28 5.20 -22.70
N LYS A 436 -38.62 3.96 -22.34
CA LYS A 436 -39.94 3.38 -22.63
C LYS A 436 -41.07 4.19 -21.97
N GLN A 437 -40.89 4.64 -20.73
CA GLN A 437 -41.84 5.53 -20.06
C GLN A 437 -41.99 6.87 -20.77
N ILE A 438 -40.90 7.52 -21.19
CA ILE A 438 -40.96 8.77 -21.97
C ILE A 438 -41.73 8.56 -23.28
N LYS A 439 -41.49 7.45 -23.99
CA LYS A 439 -42.22 7.11 -25.23
C LYS A 439 -43.69 6.81 -25.01
N GLN A 440 -44.08 6.30 -23.84
CA GLN A 440 -45.49 6.09 -23.50
C GLN A 440 -46.15 7.41 -23.10
N GLU A 441 -45.44 8.25 -22.35
CA GLU A 441 -45.95 9.54 -21.90
C GLU A 441 -46.05 10.54 -23.04
N SER A 442 -45.15 10.51 -24.03
CA SER A 442 -45.25 11.38 -25.21
C SER A 442 -46.53 11.19 -26.00
N LYS A 443 -47.13 9.99 -25.95
CA LYS A 443 -48.44 9.71 -26.56
C LYS A 443 -49.61 10.30 -25.76
N LYS A 444 -49.42 10.63 -24.48
CA LYS A 444 -50.45 11.16 -23.57
C LYS A 444 -50.29 12.66 -23.34
N ASP A 445 -49.09 13.08 -22.94
CA ASP A 445 -48.71 14.45 -22.68
C ASP A 445 -47.26 14.72 -23.11
N ILE A 446 -47.12 15.34 -24.29
CA ILE A 446 -45.82 15.71 -24.85
C ILE A 446 -45.01 16.64 -23.93
N LEU A 447 -45.64 17.58 -23.21
CA LEU A 447 -44.94 18.50 -22.30
C LEU A 447 -44.34 17.74 -21.11
N GLN A 448 -45.09 16.77 -20.58
CA GLN A 448 -44.61 15.92 -19.50
C GLN A 448 -43.45 15.03 -19.97
N SER A 449 -43.53 14.49 -21.18
CA SER A 449 -42.44 13.71 -21.76
C SER A 449 -41.17 14.53 -21.98
N ILE A 450 -41.28 15.80 -22.40
CA ILE A 450 -40.14 16.73 -22.52
C ILE A 450 -39.51 17.01 -21.16
N LYS A 451 -40.33 17.23 -20.11
CA LYS A 451 -39.82 17.40 -18.73
C LYS A 451 -39.08 16.17 -18.24
N MET A 452 -39.58 14.97 -18.54
CA MET A 452 -38.89 13.72 -18.21
C MET A 452 -37.57 13.57 -18.97
N LEU A 453 -37.52 14.01 -20.24
CA LEU A 453 -36.32 13.96 -21.07
C LEU A 453 -35.15 14.79 -20.50
N VAL A 454 -35.45 15.86 -19.76
CA VAL A 454 -34.42 16.65 -19.04
C VAL A 454 -33.62 15.80 -18.05
N ASN A 455 -34.23 14.76 -17.46
CA ASN A 455 -33.55 13.89 -16.50
C ASN A 455 -32.61 12.86 -17.16
N LEU A 456 -32.62 12.74 -18.50
CA LEU A 456 -31.63 11.94 -19.22
C LEU A 456 -30.32 12.71 -19.37
N ALA A 457 -29.20 12.02 -19.12
CA ALA A 457 -27.87 12.53 -19.44
C ALA A 457 -27.69 12.70 -20.96
N GLU A 458 -26.83 13.65 -21.36
CA GLU A 458 -26.46 13.83 -22.76
C GLU A 458 -25.87 12.54 -23.32
N SER A 459 -26.53 12.01 -24.34
CA SER A 459 -26.22 10.72 -24.94
C SER A 459 -26.84 10.62 -26.32
N GLU A 460 -26.32 9.74 -27.16
CA GLU A 460 -26.91 9.44 -28.47
C GLU A 460 -28.38 9.01 -28.34
N LYS A 461 -28.72 8.23 -27.31
CA LYS A 461 -30.10 7.85 -26.98
C LYS A 461 -31.00 9.05 -26.70
N LYS A 462 -30.55 10.02 -25.89
CA LYS A 462 -31.31 11.26 -25.63
C LYS A 462 -31.51 12.07 -26.91
N MET A 463 -30.47 12.18 -27.73
CA MET A 463 -30.52 12.89 -29.01
C MET A 463 -31.52 12.23 -29.98
N ASN A 464 -31.45 10.91 -30.13
CA ASN A 464 -32.41 10.14 -30.94
C ASN A 464 -33.85 10.30 -30.43
N LEU A 465 -34.04 10.29 -29.11
CA LEU A 465 -35.35 10.52 -28.50
C LEU A 465 -35.85 11.97 -28.75
N MET A 466 -34.98 12.97 -28.70
CA MET A 466 -35.34 14.36 -29.03
C MET A 466 -35.77 14.48 -30.50
N ILE A 467 -35.08 13.81 -31.42
CA ILE A 467 -35.46 13.78 -32.84
C ILE A 467 -36.85 13.13 -33.00
N GLU A 468 -37.08 11.99 -32.35
CA GLU A 468 -38.37 11.28 -32.39
C GLU A 468 -39.51 12.13 -31.80
N LEU A 469 -39.26 12.82 -30.69
CA LEU A 469 -40.24 13.72 -30.07
C LEU A 469 -40.46 15.01 -30.88
N SER A 470 -39.52 15.40 -31.74
CA SER A 470 -39.64 16.58 -32.62
C SER A 470 -40.43 16.34 -33.90
N SER A 471 -41.07 15.17 -34.03
CA SER A 471 -41.92 14.80 -35.17
C SER A 471 -43.08 15.77 -35.40
N GLU A 472 -43.59 15.82 -36.64
CA GLU A 472 -44.67 16.75 -37.03
C GLU A 472 -45.96 16.57 -36.21
N GLU A 473 -46.30 15.34 -35.82
CA GLU A 473 -47.47 15.07 -34.97
C GLU A 473 -47.33 15.70 -33.57
N ASN A 474 -46.16 15.60 -32.96
CA ASN A 474 -45.91 16.17 -31.65
C ASN A 474 -45.81 17.70 -31.70
N ARG A 475 -45.29 18.27 -32.80
CA ARG A 475 -45.31 19.73 -33.02
C ARG A 475 -46.74 20.26 -33.05
N LYS A 476 -47.66 19.58 -33.75
CA LYS A 476 -49.07 19.95 -33.78
C LYS A 476 -49.74 19.86 -32.39
N GLN A 477 -49.39 18.86 -31.58
CA GLN A 477 -49.88 18.79 -30.19
C GLN A 477 -49.40 19.96 -29.33
N ILE A 478 -48.13 20.38 -29.51
CA ILE A 478 -47.57 21.54 -28.79
C ILE A 478 -48.24 22.83 -29.26
N GLU A 479 -48.39 23.03 -30.57
CA GLU A 479 -49.06 24.21 -31.15
C GLU A 479 -50.52 24.32 -30.68
N ASN A 480 -51.26 23.20 -30.63
CA ASN A 480 -52.62 23.20 -30.12
C ASN A 480 -52.68 23.55 -28.62
N LYS A 481 -51.77 23.01 -27.79
CA LYS A 481 -51.70 23.39 -26.37
C LYS A 481 -51.31 24.85 -26.16
N ILE A 482 -50.48 25.43 -27.03
CA ILE A 482 -50.13 26.86 -26.98
C ILE A 482 -51.37 27.70 -27.28
N LYS A 483 -52.12 27.35 -28.34
CA LYS A 483 -53.40 28.02 -28.67
C LYS A 483 -54.42 27.95 -27.54
N ASP A 484 -54.58 26.78 -26.91
CA ASP A 484 -55.49 26.61 -25.76
C ASP A 484 -55.11 27.50 -24.56
N ILE A 485 -53.81 27.77 -24.37
CA ILE A 485 -53.31 28.66 -23.31
C ILE A 485 -53.50 30.12 -23.70
N GLU A 486 -53.23 30.48 -24.96
CA GLU A 486 -53.47 31.83 -25.47
C GLU A 486 -54.96 32.20 -25.39
N GLU A 487 -55.86 31.33 -25.81
CA GLU A 487 -57.32 31.56 -25.70
C GLU A 487 -57.77 31.76 -24.23
N LYS A 488 -57.18 31.04 -23.27
CA LYS A 488 -57.48 31.19 -21.84
C LYS A 488 -56.93 32.45 -21.17
N TYR A 489 -55.97 33.13 -21.78
CA TYR A 489 -55.35 34.35 -21.24
C TYR A 489 -55.86 35.63 -21.89
N PHE A 490 -56.54 35.51 -23.04
CA PHE A 490 -57.10 36.64 -23.80
C PHE A 490 -58.63 36.74 -23.77
N ASP A 491 -59.32 35.83 -23.06
CA ASP A 491 -60.70 35.98 -22.56
C ASP A 491 -60.70 36.38 -21.08
#